data_AF-A0A7C7UHV6-F1
#
_entry.id   AF-A0A7C7UHV6-F1
#
_cell.length_a   1.000
_cell.length_b   1.000
_cell.length_c   1.000
_cell.angle_alpha   90.00
_cell.angle_beta   90.00
_cell.angle_gamma   90.00
#
_symmetry.space_group_name_H-M   'P 1'
#
loop_
_entity.id
_entity.type
_entity.pdbx_description
1 polymer ?
#
loop_
_entity_poly.entity_id
_entity_poly.type
_entity_poly.pdbx_seq_one_letter_code
_entity_poly.pdbx_strand_id
1 'polypeptide(L)' 'GAIVRGNEVVIAHHDTLIQSEDHVILFLIDKSRINEVERLFQVGITFI' A
#
# COMPACT_ATOMS: atom_id res chain seq x y z
N GLY A 1 0.18 8.46 5.79
CA GLY A 1 0.83 7.13 5.84
C GLY A 1 2.28 7.27 5.49
N ALA A 2 2.99 6.17 5.37
CA ALA A 2 4.37 6.15 4.90
C ALA A 2 4.57 4.95 3.98
N ILE A 3 5.58 5.02 3.12
CA ILE A 3 6.00 3.90 2.28
C ILE A 3 7.43 3.56 2.70
N VAL A 4 7.70 2.28 2.95
CA VAL A 4 9.07 1.79 3.13
C VAL A 4 9.50 1.17 1.81
N ARG A 5 10.59 1.69 1.24
CA ARG A 5 11.19 1.23 -0.02
C ARG A 5 12.63 0.81 0.25
N GLY A 6 12.87 -0.49 0.33
CA GLY A 6 14.13 -1.03 0.81
C GLY A 6 14.42 -0.56 2.24
N ASN A 7 15.48 0.24 2.41
CA ASN A 7 15.90 0.77 3.71
C ASN A 7 15.48 2.23 3.94
N GLU A 8 14.71 2.81 3.02
CA GLU A 8 14.28 4.21 3.09
C GLU A 8 12.80 4.32 3.47
N VAL A 9 12.49 5.38 4.23
CA VAL A 9 11.11 5.73 4.59
C VAL A 9 10.72 6.97 3.81
N VAL A 10 9.70 6.84 2.96
CA VAL A 10 9.11 7.91 2.17
C VAL A 10 7.82 8.36 2.86
N ILE A 11 7.71 9.66 3.16
CA ILE A 11 6.46 10.24 3.66
C ILE A 11 5.46 10.29 2.50
N ALA A 12 4.31 9.62 2.66
CA ALA A 12 3.33 9.52 1.58
C ALA A 12 2.60 10.85 1.40
N HIS A 13 2.67 11.39 0.19
CA HIS A 13 1.94 12.56 -0.28
C HIS A 13 0.92 12.18 -1.36
N HIS A 14 0.11 13.14 -1.81
CA HIS A 14 -1.00 12.91 -2.75
C HIS A 14 -0.54 12.51 -4.16
N ASP A 15 0.73 12.71 -4.48
CA ASP A 15 1.38 12.46 -5.77
C ASP A 15 2.41 11.32 -5.72
N THR A 16 2.56 10.66 -4.57
CA THR A 16 3.54 9.58 -4.40
C THR A 16 3.09 8.33 -5.16
N LEU A 17 3.87 7.92 -6.17
CA LEU A 17 3.63 6.71 -6.94
C LEU A 17 4.15 5.47 -6.21
N ILE A 18 3.28 4.48 -6.03
CA ILE A 18 3.59 3.16 -5.48
C ILE A 18 4.33 2.34 -6.54
N GLN A 19 5.36 1.63 -6.11
CA GLN A 19 6.21 0.78 -6.93
C GLN A 19 6.14 -0.68 -6.46
N SER A 20 6.64 -1.61 -7.28
CA SER A 20 6.81 -3.00 -6.84
C SER A 20 7.72 -3.05 -5.62
N GLU A 21 7.46 -4.00 -4.72
CA GLU A 21 8.19 -4.17 -3.45
C GLU A 21 8.02 -3.03 -2.43
N ASP A 22 7.11 -2.07 -2.65
CA ASP A 22 6.79 -1.05 -1.65
C ASP A 22 6.00 -1.64 -0.49
N HIS A 23 6.43 -1.33 0.74
CA HIS A 23 5.69 -1.63 1.95
C HIS A 23 4.88 -0.40 2.38
N VAL A 24 3.57 -0.41 2.13
CA VAL A 24 2.69 0.73 2.42
C VAL A 24 2.13 0.65 3.85
N ILE A 25 2.40 1.68 4.65
CA ILE A 25 1.87 1.84 6.02
C ILE A 25 0.65 2.76 5.97
N LEU A 26 -0.52 2.18 6.21
CA LEU A 26 -1.83 2.84 6.23
C LEU A 26 -2.40 2.88 7.65
N PHE A 27 -3.04 4.00 8.00
CA PHE A 27 -3.80 4.12 9.24
C PHE A 27 -5.28 4.07 8.92
N LEU A 28 -5.97 3.08 9.50
CA LEU A 28 -7.40 2.86 9.32
C LEU A 28 -8.11 3.21 10.62
N ILE A 29 -9.11 4.10 10.54
CA ILE A 29 -9.96 4.44 11.68
C ILE A 29 -10.93 3.27 11.95
N ASP A 30 -11.42 2.64 10.89
CA ASP A 30 -12.32 1.49 10.95
C ASP A 30 -11.62 0.24 10.41
N LYS A 31 -11.47 -0.77 11.28
CA LYS A 31 -10.83 -2.05 10.95
C LYS A 31 -11.69 -2.91 10.02
N SER A 32 -13.00 -2.66 9.91
CA SER A 32 -13.88 -3.40 8.99
C SER A 32 -13.45 -3.25 7.52
N ARG A 33 -12.76 -2.14 7.21
CA ARG A 33 -12.26 -1.78 5.88
C ARG A 33 -11.00 -2.53 5.43
N ILE A 34 -10.38 -3.34 6.30
CA ILE A 34 -9.12 -4.03 5.98
C ILE A 34 -9.25 -4.87 4.70
N ASN A 35 -10.34 -5.62 4.55
CA ASN A 35 -10.58 -6.45 3.36
C ASN A 35 -10.69 -5.63 2.06
N GLU A 36 -11.23 -4.41 2.13
CA GLU A 36 -11.30 -3.52 0.97
C GLU A 36 -9.90 -3.05 0.56
N VAL A 37 -9.07 -2.71 1.54
CA VAL A 37 -7.68 -2.31 1.31
C VAL A 37 -6.88 -3.45 0.72
N GLU A 38 -6.96 -4.66 1.30
CA GLU A 38 -6.23 -5.83 0.78
C GLU A 38 -6.57 -6.11 -0.69
N ARG A 39 -7.84 -5.98 -1.08
CA ARG A 39 -8.28 -6.16 -2.47
C ARG A 39 -7.66 -5.14 -3.44
N LEU A 40 -7.37 -3.92 -3.00
CA LEU A 40 -6.71 -2.91 -3.85
C LEU A 40 -5.25 -3.27 -4.16
N PHE A 41 -4.59 -3.99 -3.25
CA PHE A 41 -3.19 -4.43 -3.39
C PHE A 41 -3.04 -5.86 -3.90
N GLN A 42 -4.13 -6.63 -4.01
CA GLN A 42 -4.10 -7.93 -4.64
C GLN A 42 -3.80 -7.79 -6.14
N VAL A 43 -2.76 -8.48 -6.60
CA VAL A 43 -2.54 -8.70 -8.03
C VAL A 43 -3.72 -9.50 -8.59
N GLY A 44 -4.26 -9.07 -9.74
CA GLY A 44 -5.31 -9.82 -10.42
C GLY A 44 -4.86 -11.26 -10.67
N ILE A 45 -5.78 -12.22 -10.52
CA ILE A 45 -5.50 -13.67 -10.67
C ILE A 45 -4.98 -14.03 -12.10
N THR A 46 -4.97 -13.06 -13.02
CA THR A 46 -4.56 -13.18 -14.41
C THR A 46 -3.08 -12.89 -14.71
N PHE A 47 -2.22 -12.65 -13.71
CA PHE A 47 -0.78 -12.50 -13.94
C PHE A 47 -0.06 -13.87 -13.94
N ILE A 48 0.08 -14.48 -15.12
CA ILE A 48 1.08 -15.51 -15.49
C ILE A 48 1.83 -15.01 -16.72
#